data_AF-A0A6C0KRB1-F1
#
_entry.id   AF-A0A6C0KRB1-F1
#
_cell.length_a   1.000
_cell.length_b   1.000
_cell.length_c   1.000
_cell.angle_alpha   90.00
_cell.angle_beta   90.00
_cell.angle_gamma   90.00
#
_symmetry.space_group_name_H-M   'P 1'
#
loop_
_entity.id
_entity.type
_entity.pdbx_description
1 polymer ?
#
loop_
_entity_poly.entity_id
_entity_poly.type
_entity_poly.pdbx_seq_one_letter_code
_entity_poly.pdbx_strand_id
1 'polypeptide(L)'
;MYQTELIYFVVLTILIVVPQFLPTDLLLILDHLIVRIAVIFALLYLVNKGPTAAIFGFMAIASLYLERNRRKVKLAANKLDAMDVNFIRQATVEEASMPQRTVPVKPFDQPNQEESTYVPEDNTCDITNFEPVAPSINQKAVLSSIYPLHQDGQATASDSLYEKMGFGHINGNEL
;
A
#
# COMPACT_ATOMS: atom_id res chain seq x y z
N MET A 1 50.55 13.81 -15.36
CA MET A 1 49.71 12.92 -14.51
C MET A 1 48.56 13.67 -13.84
N TYR A 2 48.80 14.81 -13.18
CA TYR A 2 47.75 15.56 -12.49
C TYR A 2 46.63 16.17 -13.36
N GLN A 3 46.91 16.61 -14.60
CA GLN A 3 45.90 17.28 -15.42
C GLN A 3 44.72 16.39 -15.82
N THR A 4 44.96 15.11 -16.11
CA THR A 4 43.90 14.16 -16.49
C THR A 4 43.06 13.73 -15.30
N GLU A 5 43.68 13.56 -14.13
CA GLU A 5 42.97 13.21 -12.88
C GLU A 5 42.05 14.34 -12.42
N LEU A 6 42.49 15.59 -12.58
CA LEU A 6 41.70 16.77 -12.23
C LEU A 6 40.44 16.87 -13.10
N ILE A 7 40.54 16.55 -14.40
CA ILE A 7 39.37 16.51 -15.30
C ILE A 7 38.36 15.44 -14.85
N TYR A 8 38.81 14.23 -14.53
CA TYR A 8 37.90 13.18 -14.05
C TYR A 8 37.23 13.53 -12.72
N PHE A 9 37.96 14.16 -11.79
CA PHE A 9 37.42 14.62 -10.52
C PHE A 9 36.34 15.70 -10.71
N VAL A 10 36.59 16.67 -11.59
CA VAL A 10 35.62 17.72 -11.93
C VAL A 10 34.38 17.11 -12.57
N VAL A 11 34.53 16.21 -13.54
CA VAL A 11 33.41 15.53 -14.19
C VAL A 11 32.59 14.72 -13.17
N LEU A 12 33.24 13.98 -12.27
CA LEU A 12 32.56 13.21 -11.23
C LEU A 12 31.76 14.12 -10.28
N THR A 13 32.35 15.25 -9.88
CA THR A 13 31.70 16.20 -8.98
C THR A 13 30.46 16.80 -9.62
N ILE A 14 30.56 17.22 -10.89
CA ILE A 14 29.42 17.71 -11.67
C ILE A 14 28.32 16.64 -11.75
N LEU A 15 28.71 15.39 -12.00
CA LEU A 15 27.79 14.26 -12.18
C LEU A 15 27.02 13.91 -10.89
N ILE A 16 27.59 14.16 -9.71
CA ILE A 16 26.91 13.96 -8.42
C ILE A 16 26.03 15.16 -8.06
N VAL A 17 26.50 16.38 -8.34
CA VAL A 17 25.86 17.62 -7.88
C VAL A 17 24.69 18.01 -8.80
N VAL A 18 24.86 17.96 -10.11
CA VAL A 18 23.86 18.42 -11.09
C VAL A 18 22.50 17.70 -10.95
N PRO A 19 22.42 16.36 -10.76
CA PRO A 19 21.15 15.66 -10.58
C PRO A 19 20.31 16.17 -9.41
N GLN A 20 20.94 16.72 -8.38
CA GLN A 20 20.23 17.27 -7.21
C GLN A 20 19.50 18.57 -7.56
N PHE A 21 20.01 19.36 -8.51
CA PHE A 21 19.42 20.63 -8.92
C PHE A 21 18.45 20.52 -10.10
N LEU A 22 18.33 19.34 -10.73
CA LEU A 22 17.35 19.14 -11.80
C LEU A 22 15.91 19.30 -11.26
N PRO A 23 15.00 19.97 -11.98
CA PRO A 23 13.59 20.07 -11.61
C PRO A 23 12.90 18.70 -11.70
N THR A 24 11.90 18.48 -10.86
CA THR A 24 11.20 17.19 -10.74
C THR A 24 10.49 16.78 -12.03
N ASP A 25 9.97 17.73 -12.80
CA ASP A 25 9.27 17.47 -14.05
C ASP A 25 10.20 16.86 -15.11
N LEU A 26 11.45 17.35 -15.21
CA LEU A 26 12.45 16.76 -16.11
C LEU A 26 12.84 15.34 -15.71
N LEU A 27 12.88 15.06 -14.40
CA LEU A 27 13.15 13.70 -13.91
C LEU A 27 11.98 12.75 -14.15
N LEU A 28 10.74 13.25 -14.14
CA LEU A 28 9.53 12.48 -14.46
C LEU A 28 9.41 12.21 -15.96
N ILE A 29 9.94 13.07 -16.83
CA ILE A 29 10.00 12.79 -18.27
C ILE A 29 10.80 11.51 -18.56
N LEU A 30 11.76 11.15 -17.70
CA LEU A 30 12.51 9.91 -17.79
C LEU A 30 11.64 8.65 -17.60
N ASP A 31 10.40 8.78 -17.09
CA ASP A 31 9.42 7.69 -17.00
C ASP A 31 8.83 7.34 -18.37
N HIS A 32 8.84 8.25 -19.34
CA HIS A 32 8.29 7.99 -20.66
C HIS A 32 9.09 6.92 -21.40
N LEU A 33 8.37 5.97 -22.00
CA LEU A 33 8.94 4.84 -22.72
C LEU A 33 9.90 5.27 -23.84
N ILE A 34 9.53 6.32 -24.59
CA ILE A 34 10.36 6.87 -25.68
C ILE A 34 11.69 7.39 -25.14
N VAL A 35 11.66 8.12 -24.03
CA VAL A 35 12.86 8.70 -23.40
C VAL A 35 13.75 7.60 -22.85
N ARG A 36 13.17 6.56 -22.23
CA ARG A 36 13.93 5.40 -21.74
C ARG A 36 14.66 4.68 -22.88
N ILE A 37 14.01 4.51 -24.04
CA ILE A 37 14.64 3.94 -25.24
C ILE A 37 15.78 4.83 -25.72
N ALA A 38 15.58 6.16 -25.77
CA ALA A 38 16.63 7.11 -26.15
C ALA A 38 17.85 7.04 -25.20
N VAL A 39 17.63 6.90 -23.90
CA VAL A 39 18.71 6.73 -22.90
C VAL A 39 19.50 5.46 -23.16
N ILE A 40 18.85 4.34 -23.51
CA ILE A 40 19.53 3.09 -23.84
C ILE A 40 20.41 3.26 -25.09
N PHE A 41 19.89 3.92 -26.13
CA PHE A 41 20.68 4.22 -27.33
C PHE A 41 21.87 5.14 -27.04
N ALA A 42 21.70 6.16 -26.19
CA ALA A 42 22.79 7.01 -25.74
C ALA A 42 23.87 6.22 -24.98
N LEU A 43 23.46 5.24 -24.17
CA LEU A 43 24.36 4.37 -23.44
C LEU A 43 25.16 3.44 -24.37
N LEU A 44 24.47 2.81 -25.33
CA LEU A 44 25.11 2.00 -26.38
C LEU A 44 26.12 2.82 -27.20
N TYR A 45 25.78 4.07 -27.50
CA TYR A 45 26.69 4.98 -28.19
C TYR A 45 27.96 5.28 -27.36
N LEU A 46 27.81 5.52 -26.05
CA LEU A 46 28.94 5.77 -25.15
C LEU A 46 29.86 4.55 -25.02
N VAL A 47 29.30 3.34 -24.98
CA VAL A 47 30.07 2.08 -24.99
C VAL A 47 30.92 1.95 -26.24
N ASN A 48 30.40 2.34 -27.40
CA ASN A 48 31.14 2.28 -28.67
C ASN A 48 32.32 3.29 -28.72
N LYS A 49 32.22 4.42 -28.00
CA LYS A 49 33.28 5.43 -27.97
C LYS A 49 34.48 5.07 -27.08
N GLY A 50 34.26 4.25 -26.05
CA GLY A 50 35.34 3.74 -25.22
C GLY A 50 34.92 3.39 -23.79
N PRO A 51 35.71 2.58 -23.08
CA PRO A 51 35.35 2.05 -21.76
C PRO A 51 35.23 3.13 -20.68
N THR A 52 36.07 4.16 -20.73
CA THR A 52 36.00 5.28 -19.76
C THR A 52 34.71 6.09 -19.92
N ALA A 53 34.36 6.45 -21.16
CA ALA A 53 33.12 7.15 -21.47
C ALA A 53 31.88 6.33 -21.07
N ALA A 54 31.94 5.01 -21.26
CA ALA A 54 30.88 4.10 -20.81
C ALA A 54 30.69 4.16 -19.29
N ILE A 55 31.76 4.06 -18.50
CA ILE A 55 31.69 4.08 -17.03
C ILE A 55 31.08 5.39 -16.52
N PHE A 56 31.53 6.54 -17.04
CA PHE A 56 30.96 7.83 -16.67
C PHE A 56 29.50 7.97 -17.13
N GLY A 57 29.15 7.44 -18.30
CA GLY A 57 27.77 7.38 -18.79
C GLY A 57 26.86 6.57 -17.88
N PHE A 58 27.29 5.38 -17.48
CA PHE A 58 26.56 4.53 -16.54
C PHE A 58 26.38 5.22 -15.19
N MET A 59 27.44 5.82 -14.64
CA MET A 59 27.35 6.57 -13.39
C MET A 59 26.37 7.75 -13.50
N ALA A 60 26.41 8.51 -14.59
CA ALA A 60 25.52 9.66 -14.81
C ALA A 60 24.06 9.22 -14.82
N ILE A 61 23.75 8.18 -15.59
CA ILE A 61 22.40 7.64 -15.70
C ILE A 61 21.95 7.04 -14.37
N ALA A 62 22.80 6.27 -13.70
CA ALA A 62 22.49 5.68 -12.40
C ALA A 62 22.18 6.76 -11.35
N SER A 63 23.00 7.80 -11.27
CA SER A 63 22.78 8.94 -10.36
C SER A 63 21.43 9.62 -10.63
N LEU A 64 21.09 9.83 -11.89
CA LEU A 64 19.84 10.45 -12.32
C LEU A 64 18.62 9.59 -11.96
N TYR A 65 18.70 8.27 -12.16
CA TYR A 65 17.64 7.32 -11.76
C TYR A 65 17.51 7.18 -10.23
N LEU A 66 18.61 7.25 -9.47
CA LEU A 66 18.56 7.24 -8.01
C LEU A 66 17.87 8.48 -7.44
N GLU A 67 18.22 9.67 -7.94
CA GLU A 67 17.55 10.92 -7.55
C GLU A 67 16.07 10.93 -7.93
N ARG A 68 15.74 10.45 -9.13
CA ARG A 68 14.35 10.24 -9.55
C ARG A 68 13.60 9.33 -8.57
N ASN A 69 14.16 8.19 -8.22
CA ASN A 69 13.52 7.24 -7.30
C ASN A 69 13.34 7.86 -5.91
N ARG A 70 14.34 8.58 -5.39
CA ARG A 70 14.25 9.30 -4.11
C ARG A 70 13.06 10.26 -4.10
N ARG A 71 12.90 11.05 -5.16
CA ARG A 71 11.79 12.01 -5.28
C ARG A 71 10.44 11.34 -5.46
N LYS A 72 10.37 10.25 -6.23
CA LYS A 72 9.14 9.47 -6.43
C LYS A 72 8.64 8.86 -5.12
N VAL A 73 9.55 8.32 -4.30
CA VAL A 73 9.23 7.82 -2.97
C VAL A 73 8.72 8.95 -2.07
N LYS A 74 9.37 10.13 -2.09
CA LYS A 74 8.92 11.29 -1.31
C LYS A 74 7.51 11.75 -1.72
N LEU A 75 7.23 11.80 -3.02
CA LEU A 75 5.89 12.15 -3.53
C LEU A 75 4.84 11.10 -3.12
N ALA A 76 5.19 9.81 -3.19
CA ALA A 76 4.30 8.74 -2.76
C ALA A 76 4.04 8.78 -1.25
N ALA A 77 5.05 9.05 -0.43
CA ALA A 77 4.91 9.24 1.02
C ALA A 77 3.98 10.41 1.34
N ASN A 78 4.20 11.57 0.73
CA ASN A 78 3.32 12.73 0.92
C ASN A 78 1.88 12.44 0.48
N LYS A 79 1.69 11.66 -0.60
CA LYS A 79 0.36 11.25 -1.07
C LYS A 79 -0.30 10.29 -0.08
N LEU A 80 0.47 9.36 0.49
CA LEU A 80 0.00 8.44 1.52
C LEU A 80 -0.39 9.21 2.78
N ASP A 81 0.45 10.14 3.26
CA ASP A 81 0.15 10.99 4.41
C ASP A 81 -1.11 11.85 4.19
N ALA A 82 -1.35 12.31 2.95
CA ALA A 82 -2.56 13.06 2.59
C ALA A 82 -3.81 12.17 2.47
N MET A 83 -3.63 10.88 2.16
CA MET A 83 -4.69 9.88 2.14
C MET A 83 -4.96 9.31 3.53
N ASP A 84 -3.97 9.40 4.43
CA ASP A 84 -4.09 8.87 5.78
C ASP A 84 -5.13 9.70 6.52
N VAL A 85 -6.16 9.00 6.98
CA VAL A 85 -7.25 9.64 7.70
C VAL A 85 -6.67 10.03 9.05
N ASN A 86 -6.76 11.32 9.43
CA ASN A 86 -6.45 11.76 10.79
C ASN A 86 -7.13 10.81 11.77
N PHE A 87 -6.36 9.92 12.40
CA PHE A 87 -6.90 8.94 13.32
C PHE A 87 -7.66 9.70 14.40
N ILE A 88 -8.97 9.47 14.46
CA ILE A 88 -9.79 9.96 15.57
C ILE A 88 -9.14 9.36 16.82
N ARG A 89 -8.69 10.24 17.74
CA ARG A 89 -8.08 9.86 19.01
C ARG A 89 -8.89 8.71 19.61
N GLN A 90 -8.25 7.56 19.82
CA GLN A 90 -8.90 6.44 20.50
C GLN A 90 -9.38 6.94 21.86
N ALA A 91 -10.67 6.74 22.15
CA ALA A 91 -11.26 7.17 23.41
C ALA A 91 -10.48 6.56 24.58
N THR A 92 -10.16 7.38 25.57
CA THR A 92 -9.51 6.88 26.78
C THR A 92 -10.46 5.96 27.54
N VAL A 93 -9.93 5.08 28.40
CA VAL A 93 -10.74 4.11 29.16
C VAL A 93 -11.83 4.79 30.00
N GLU A 94 -11.52 5.99 30.54
CA GLU A 94 -12.47 6.82 31.28
C GLU A 94 -13.60 7.35 30.38
N GLU A 95 -13.29 7.81 29.17
CA GLU A 95 -14.26 8.28 28.19
C GLU A 95 -15.12 7.13 27.62
N ALA A 96 -14.54 5.94 27.46
CA ALA A 96 -15.26 4.75 27.01
C ALA A 96 -16.27 4.22 28.04
N SER A 97 -16.05 4.54 29.33
CA SER A 97 -16.95 4.16 30.43
C SER A 97 -18.19 5.06 30.56
N MET A 98 -18.16 6.24 29.94
CA MET A 98 -19.32 7.14 29.92
C MET A 98 -20.35 6.69 28.86
N PRO A 99 -21.66 6.87 29.11
CA PRO A 99 -22.68 6.61 28.10
C PRO A 99 -22.40 7.44 26.85
N GLN A 100 -22.06 6.78 25.74
CA GLN A 100 -21.73 7.44 24.49
C GLN A 100 -22.95 8.22 23.99
N ARG A 101 -22.89 9.56 24.07
CA ARG A 101 -23.97 10.44 23.61
C ARG A 101 -23.99 10.59 22.09
N THR A 102 -22.82 10.59 21.46
CA THR A 102 -22.62 10.63 20.00
C THR A 102 -21.27 10.01 19.66
N VAL A 103 -21.25 9.00 18.80
CA VAL A 103 -20.02 8.54 18.16
C VAL A 103 -19.59 9.63 17.17
N PRO A 104 -18.34 10.12 17.21
CA PRO A 104 -17.84 11.02 16.18
C PRO A 104 -17.80 10.27 14.85
N VAL A 105 -18.82 10.45 14.03
CA VAL A 105 -18.88 9.92 12.66
C VAL A 105 -18.20 10.95 11.76
N LYS A 106 -17.23 10.50 10.95
CA LYS A 106 -16.61 11.35 9.93
C LYS A 106 -17.73 11.94 9.05
N PRO A 107 -17.73 13.25 8.75
CA PRO A 107 -18.68 13.78 7.79
C PRO A 107 -18.55 13.01 6.48
N PHE A 108 -19.68 12.65 5.87
CA PHE A 108 -19.70 12.00 4.57
C PHE A 108 -18.94 12.87 3.56
N ASP A 109 -18.14 12.21 2.70
CA ASP A 109 -17.43 12.92 1.64
C ASP A 109 -18.44 13.67 0.75
N GLN A 110 -18.10 14.90 0.36
CA GLN A 110 -18.95 15.70 -0.51
C GLN A 110 -18.79 15.23 -1.96
N PRO A 111 -19.87 15.20 -2.76
CA PRO A 111 -19.78 14.77 -4.15
C PRO A 111 -18.84 15.66 -4.94
N ASN A 112 -17.81 15.07 -5.54
CA ASN A 112 -16.88 15.77 -6.42
C ASN A 112 -17.49 15.86 -7.83
N GLN A 113 -17.47 17.04 -8.46
CA GLN A 113 -18.00 17.22 -9.82
C GLN A 113 -17.17 16.47 -10.88
N GLU A 114 -15.92 16.13 -10.57
CA GLU A 114 -15.03 15.34 -11.43
C GLU A 114 -15.21 13.82 -11.26
N GLU A 115 -15.95 13.38 -10.24
CA GLU A 115 -16.27 11.96 -10.09
C GLU A 115 -17.39 11.59 -11.05
N SER A 116 -17.05 10.76 -12.04
CA SER A 116 -18.06 10.14 -12.89
C SER A 116 -18.90 9.18 -12.07
N THR A 117 -20.22 9.28 -12.18
CA THR A 117 -21.13 8.22 -11.73
C THR A 117 -20.61 6.89 -12.28
N TYR A 118 -20.26 5.95 -11.41
CA TYR A 118 -19.92 4.59 -11.84
C TYR A 118 -21.17 3.96 -12.43
N VAL A 119 -21.27 4.01 -13.75
CA VAL A 119 -22.23 3.24 -14.53
C VAL A 119 -21.41 2.09 -15.10
N PRO A 120 -21.66 0.83 -14.71
CA PRO A 120 -21.00 -0.30 -15.35
C PRO A 120 -21.30 -0.22 -16.85
N GLU A 121 -20.27 0.04 -17.66
CA GLU A 121 -20.40 0.27 -19.11
C GLU A 121 -20.82 -1.01 -19.86
N ASP A 122 -20.62 -2.17 -19.22
CA ASP A 122 -21.08 -3.45 -19.72
C ASP A 122 -22.19 -3.99 -18.82
N ASN A 123 -23.19 -4.63 -19.43
CA ASN A 123 -24.21 -5.46 -18.77
C ASN A 123 -23.59 -6.73 -18.12
N THR A 124 -22.45 -6.59 -17.44
CA THR A 124 -21.70 -7.65 -16.75
C THR A 124 -22.10 -7.79 -15.29
N CYS A 125 -23.29 -7.30 -14.90
CA CYS A 125 -24.05 -7.94 -13.82
C CYS A 125 -24.59 -9.30 -14.31
N ASP A 126 -23.72 -10.10 -14.91
CA ASP A 126 -24.02 -11.46 -15.31
C ASP A 126 -23.96 -12.30 -14.03
N ILE A 127 -25.14 -12.69 -13.55
CA ILE A 127 -25.34 -13.49 -12.35
C ILE A 127 -24.58 -14.83 -12.46
N THR A 128 -24.18 -15.23 -13.68
CA THR A 128 -23.39 -16.43 -13.94
C THR A 128 -21.89 -16.31 -13.63
N ASN A 129 -21.35 -15.09 -13.48
CA ASN A 129 -19.94 -14.87 -13.09
C ASN A 129 -19.70 -14.96 -11.57
N PHE A 130 -20.76 -15.12 -10.78
CA PHE A 130 -20.62 -15.37 -9.35
C PHE A 130 -20.51 -16.87 -9.10
N GLU A 131 -19.44 -17.29 -8.42
CA GLU A 131 -19.37 -18.65 -7.91
C GLU A 131 -20.56 -18.88 -6.95
N PRO A 132 -21.29 -20.01 -7.10
CA PRO A 132 -22.41 -20.31 -6.23
C PRO A 132 -21.90 -20.42 -4.79
N VAL A 133 -22.34 -19.49 -3.94
CA VAL A 133 -22.01 -19.49 -2.52
C VAL A 133 -22.59 -20.77 -1.92
N ALA A 134 -21.73 -21.55 -1.26
CA ALA A 134 -22.17 -22.77 -0.60
C ALA A 134 -23.28 -22.46 0.42
N PRO A 135 -24.35 -23.27 0.51
CA PRO A 135 -25.47 -23.01 1.42
C PRO A 135 -25.06 -22.96 2.90
N SER A 136 -23.86 -23.45 3.24
CA SER A 136 -23.26 -23.41 4.58
C SER A 136 -22.58 -22.09 4.93
N ILE A 137 -22.25 -21.21 3.98
CA ILE A 137 -21.49 -19.98 4.25
C ILE A 137 -22.27 -18.99 5.11
N ASN A 138 -23.59 -18.90 4.92
CA ASN A 138 -24.47 -18.04 5.71
C ASN A 138 -25.17 -18.78 6.86
N GLN A 139 -24.88 -20.06 7.03
CA GLN A 139 -25.32 -20.79 8.21
C GLN A 139 -24.29 -20.53 9.31
N LYS A 140 -24.74 -20.04 10.48
CA LYS A 140 -23.95 -20.10 11.72
C LYS A 140 -23.81 -21.56 12.15
N ALA A 141 -23.08 -22.35 11.38
CA ALA A 141 -22.71 -23.69 11.78
C ALA A 141 -21.70 -23.55 12.92
N VAL A 142 -22.03 -24.14 14.08
CA VAL A 142 -21.08 -24.24 15.18
C VAL A 142 -19.98 -25.17 14.70
N LEU A 143 -18.80 -24.60 14.43
CA LEU A 143 -17.60 -25.39 14.13
C LEU A 143 -17.38 -26.32 15.32
N SER A 144 -17.14 -27.62 15.05
CA SER A 144 -16.84 -28.59 16.09
C SER A 144 -15.63 -28.07 16.87
N SER A 145 -15.88 -27.60 18.09
CA SER A 145 -14.82 -27.14 18.96
C SER A 145 -13.90 -28.31 19.27
N ILE A 146 -12.60 -28.05 19.37
CA ILE A 146 -11.59 -29.02 19.83
C ILE A 146 -11.87 -29.47 21.29
N TYR A 147 -12.83 -28.81 21.95
CA TYR A 147 -13.31 -29.16 23.27
C TYR A 147 -14.35 -30.30 23.18
N PRO A 148 -14.14 -31.40 23.91
CA PRO A 148 -15.04 -32.54 23.90
C PRO A 148 -16.28 -32.23 24.73
N LEU A 149 -17.25 -31.50 24.18
CA LEU A 149 -18.61 -31.50 24.73
C LEU A 149 -19.26 -32.82 24.31
N HIS A 150 -19.43 -33.74 25.26
CA HIS A 150 -20.11 -35.00 25.03
C HIS A 150 -21.57 -34.74 24.61
N GLN A 151 -21.94 -35.20 23.41
CA GLN A 151 -23.31 -35.09 22.90
C GLN A 151 -24.29 -36.06 23.58
N ASP A 152 -23.81 -37.03 24.36
CA ASP A 152 -24.65 -37.99 25.08
C ASP A 152 -24.25 -38.11 26.55
N GLY A 153 -25.02 -37.46 27.43
CA GLY A 153 -25.29 -37.89 28.81
C GLY A 153 -24.11 -38.09 29.77
N GLN A 154 -23.76 -37.03 30.50
CA GLN A 154 -23.46 -36.93 31.96
C GLN A 154 -22.44 -35.83 32.20
N ALA A 155 -22.90 -34.71 32.77
CA ALA A 155 -22.08 -33.54 33.06
C ALA A 155 -20.90 -33.91 33.96
N THR A 156 -19.69 -33.72 33.45
CA THR A 156 -18.46 -33.90 34.24
C THR A 156 -18.02 -32.53 34.75
N ALA A 157 -17.36 -32.48 35.92
CA ALA A 157 -16.98 -31.24 36.61
C ALA A 157 -16.22 -30.20 35.75
N SER A 158 -15.61 -30.63 34.65
CA SER A 158 -14.97 -29.78 33.64
C SER A 158 -15.95 -28.81 32.95
N ASP A 159 -17.21 -29.19 32.72
CA ASP A 159 -18.18 -28.33 32.02
C ASP A 159 -18.52 -27.08 32.85
N SER A 160 -18.64 -27.25 34.17
CA SER A 160 -18.90 -26.15 35.11
C SER A 160 -17.74 -25.15 35.20
N LEU A 161 -16.51 -25.59 34.89
CA LEU A 161 -15.33 -24.71 34.86
C LEU A 161 -15.32 -23.85 33.59
N TYR A 162 -15.74 -24.38 32.45
CA TYR A 162 -15.81 -23.62 31.20
C TYR A 162 -16.96 -22.61 31.19
N GLU A 163 -18.09 -22.94 31.83
CA GLU A 163 -19.19 -21.99 32.04
C GLU A 163 -18.78 -20.84 32.98
N LYS A 164 -18.10 -21.14 34.10
CA LYS A 164 -17.58 -20.10 35.01
C LYS A 164 -16.51 -19.21 34.40
N MET A 165 -15.72 -19.72 33.44
CA MET A 165 -14.74 -18.91 32.71
C MET A 165 -15.36 -18.08 31.57
N GLY A 166 -16.69 -18.07 31.43
CA GLY A 166 -17.40 -17.20 30.48
C GLY A 166 -17.43 -17.72 29.05
N PHE A 167 -17.12 -19.01 28.84
CA PHE A 167 -17.10 -19.66 27.52
C PHE A 167 -18.39 -20.46 27.22
N GLY A 168 -19.42 -20.34 28.07
CA GLY A 168 -20.74 -20.94 27.87
C GLY A 168 -21.65 -20.13 26.96
N HIS A 169 -22.58 -20.81 26.28
CA HIS A 169 -23.47 -20.27 25.26
C HIS A 169 -24.23 -19.00 25.68
N ILE A 170 -24.29 -18.00 24.79
CA ILE A 170 -25.28 -16.93 24.89
C ILE A 170 -26.60 -17.56 24.45
N ASN A 171 -27.56 -17.72 25.35
CA ASN A 171 -28.91 -18.12 24.98
C ASN A 171 -29.44 -17.12 23.95
N GLY A 172 -29.66 -17.58 22.72
CA GLY A 172 -30.36 -16.81 21.71
C GLY A 172 -31.79 -16.62 22.19
N ASN A 173 -32.15 -15.38 22.54
CA ASN A 173 -33.55 -15.01 22.65
C ASN A 173 -34.11 -15.00 21.22
N GLU A 174 -34.82 -16.05 20.85
CA GLU A 174 -35.73 -16.00 19.71
C GLU A 174 -36.91 -15.10 20.09
N LEU A 175 -37.00 -13.96 19.42
CA LEU A 175 -38.19 -13.09 19.32
C LEU A 175 -38.56 -12.97 17.84
#